data_AF-A0A971MHD1-F1
#
_entry.id   AF-A0A971MHD1-F1
#
_cell.length_a   1.000
_cell.length_b   1.000
_cell.length_c   1.000
_cell.angle_alpha   90.00
_cell.angle_beta   90.00
_cell.angle_gamma   90.00
#
_symmetry.space_group_name_H-M   'P 1'
#
loop_
_entity.id
_entity.type
_entity.pdbx_description
1 polymer ?
#
loop_
_entity_poly.entity_id
_entity_poly.type
_entity_poly.pdbx_seq_one_letter_code
_entity_poly.pdbx_strand_id
1 'polypeptide(L)'
;MKFLIYGFDECPHCANLKAYLDGKEIKYTMYDIRRNEDKKAEVYEEFYPIFNEGREKPYERVYYPTHVITLEKDGKSISKGVLGFNQENYDEIFEQIKTNKYFK
;
A
#
# COMPACT_ATOMS: atom_id res chain seq x y z
N MET A 1 7.27 -7.85 -9.09
CA MET A 1 6.83 -7.04 -7.93
C MET A 1 6.28 -5.74 -8.44
N LYS A 2 5.08 -5.37 -7.98
CA LYS A 2 4.41 -4.14 -8.34
C LYS A 2 4.09 -3.37 -7.07
N PHE A 3 4.48 -2.10 -7.03
CA PHE A 3 4.20 -1.21 -5.91
C PHE A 3 3.17 -0.17 -6.37
N LEU A 4 2.01 -0.15 -5.71
CA LEU A 4 0.93 0.79 -6.01
C LEU A 4 0.72 1.73 -4.83
N ILE A 5 0.62 3.02 -5.12
CA ILE A 5 0.34 4.07 -4.14
C ILE A 5 -1.03 4.65 -4.47
N TYR A 6 -2.03 4.39 -3.63
CA TYR A 6 -3.35 5.00 -3.71
C TYR A 6 -3.37 6.18 -2.73
N GLY A 7 -3.19 7.39 -3.26
CA GLY A 7 -2.98 8.57 -2.41
C GLY A 7 -3.23 9.86 -3.17
N PHE A 8 -2.55 10.93 -2.78
CA PHE A 8 -2.60 12.21 -3.47
C PHE A 8 -1.34 13.03 -3.18
N ASP A 9 -1.01 14.01 -4.03
CA ASP A 9 0.30 14.69 -3.98
C ASP A 9 0.54 15.52 -2.72
N GLU A 10 -0.48 16.17 -2.15
CA GLU A 10 -0.33 16.91 -0.88
C GLU A 10 -0.24 16.00 0.37
N CYS A 11 -0.24 14.67 0.19
CA CYS A 11 -0.17 13.75 1.30
C CYS A 11 1.28 13.56 1.79
N PRO A 12 1.61 13.94 3.05
CA PRO A 12 2.98 13.84 3.54
C PRO A 12 3.48 12.39 3.64
N HIS A 13 2.60 11.43 3.96
CA HIS A 13 2.97 10.01 3.96
C HIS A 13 3.25 9.48 2.55
N CYS A 14 2.54 9.97 1.52
CA CYS A 14 2.85 9.62 0.14
C CYS A 14 4.23 10.15 -0.26
N ALA A 15 4.53 11.40 0.06
CA ALA A 15 5.81 12.01 -0.25
C ALA A 15 6.99 11.26 0.41
N ASN A 16 6.86 10.92 1.69
CA ASN A 16 7.88 10.16 2.43
C ASN A 16 8.08 8.76 1.84
N LEU A 17 6.99 8.08 1.46
CA LEU A 17 7.10 6.79 0.81
C LEU A 17 7.76 6.88 -0.56
N LYS A 18 7.38 7.85 -1.41
CA LYS A 18 8.03 8.07 -2.71
C LYS A 18 9.53 8.25 -2.54
N ALA A 19 9.95 9.13 -1.62
CA ALA A 19 11.37 9.36 -1.34
C ALA A 19 12.09 8.09 -0.87
N TYR A 20 11.45 7.29 -0.01
CA TYR A 20 11.99 6.00 0.44
C TYR A 20 12.16 5.00 -0.72
N LEU A 21 11.16 4.88 -1.60
CA LEU A 21 11.20 3.98 -2.75
C LEU A 21 12.22 4.45 -3.80
N ASP A 22 12.25 5.75 -4.08
CA ASP A 22 13.20 6.37 -5.02
C ASP A 22 14.65 6.18 -4.54
N GLY A 23 14.91 6.37 -3.24
CA GLY A 23 16.22 6.12 -2.62
C GLY A 23 16.67 4.64 -2.65
N LYS A 24 15.76 3.71 -2.95
CA LYS A 24 16.02 2.27 -3.12
C LYS A 24 15.83 1.79 -4.56
N GLU A 25 15.64 2.72 -5.51
CA GLU A 25 15.41 2.44 -6.93
C GLU A 25 14.19 1.52 -7.20
N ILE A 26 13.19 1.55 -6.32
CA ILE A 26 11.97 0.75 -6.43
C ILE A 26 10.93 1.51 -7.26
N LYS A 27 10.55 0.95 -8.40
CA LYS A 27 9.50 1.52 -9.26
C LYS A 27 8.11 1.34 -8.63
N TYR A 28 7.28 2.37 -8.76
CA TYR A 28 5.89 2.35 -8.31
C TYR A 28 4.96 3.03 -9.32
N THR A 29 3.66 2.76 -9.18
CA THR A 29 2.59 3.51 -9.86
C THR A 29 1.74 4.21 -8.82
N MET A 30 1.49 5.50 -9.02
CA MET A 30 0.60 6.26 -8.15
C MET A 30 -0.74 6.53 -8.83
N TYR A 31 -1.81 6.32 -8.06
CA TYR A 31 -3.17 6.71 -8.42
C TYR A 31 -3.63 7.83 -7.48
N ASP A 32 -3.97 9.00 -8.04
CA ASP A 32 -4.63 10.05 -7.28
C ASP A 32 -6.10 9.67 -7.05
N ILE A 33 -6.42 9.21 -5.85
CA ILE A 33 -7.76 8.72 -5.49
C ILE A 33 -8.82 9.83 -5.43
N ARG A 34 -8.42 11.11 -5.42
CA ARG A 34 -9.36 12.24 -5.47
C ARG A 34 -9.88 12.48 -6.88
N ARG A 35 -9.16 11.97 -7.88
CA ARG A 35 -9.46 12.14 -9.32
C ARG A 35 -9.91 10.84 -9.97
N ASN A 36 -9.94 9.73 -9.22
CA ASN A 36 -10.24 8.42 -9.75
C ASN A 36 -11.08 7.63 -8.73
N GLU A 37 -12.39 7.78 -8.84
CA GLU A 37 -13.35 7.11 -7.95
C GLU A 37 -13.31 5.58 -8.14
N ASP A 38 -13.04 5.07 -9.34
CA ASP A 38 -12.92 3.62 -9.59
C ASP A 38 -11.75 3.02 -8.80
N LYS A 39 -10.59 3.68 -8.81
CA LYS A 39 -9.41 3.24 -8.05
C LYS A 39 -9.61 3.35 -6.54
N LYS A 40 -10.40 4.33 -6.12
CA LYS A 40 -10.77 4.52 -4.72
C LYS A 40 -11.74 3.42 -4.25
N ALA A 41 -12.70 3.01 -5.10
CA ALA A 41 -13.58 1.89 -4.81
C ALA A 41 -12.80 0.56 -4.75
N GLU A 42 -11.94 0.30 -5.75
CA GLU A 42 -11.06 -0.88 -5.82
C GLU A 42 -10.27 -1.09 -4.52
N VAL A 43 -9.53 -0.06 -4.08
CA VAL A 43 -8.68 -0.18 -2.88
C VAL A 43 -9.50 -0.27 -1.60
N TYR A 44 -10.70 0.33 -1.56
CA TYR A 44 -11.59 0.23 -0.41
C TYR A 44 -12.14 -1.19 -0.27
N GLU A 45 -12.74 -1.73 -1.33
CA GLU A 45 -13.35 -3.05 -1.31
C GLU A 45 -12.34 -4.16 -0.99
N GLU A 46 -11.12 -4.06 -1.52
CA GLU A 46 -10.10 -5.10 -1.34
C GLU A 46 -9.42 -5.05 0.04
N PHE A 47 -9.07 -3.86 0.54
CA PHE A 47 -8.18 -3.75 1.72
C PHE A 47 -8.85 -3.20 2.98
N TYR A 48 -9.91 -2.41 2.86
CA TYR A 48 -10.52 -1.81 4.05
C TYR A 48 -11.27 -2.80 4.95
N PRO A 49 -11.83 -3.93 4.48
CA PRO A 49 -12.32 -4.98 5.38
C PRO A 49 -11.23 -5.49 6.33
N ILE A 50 -10.00 -5.68 5.82
CA ILE A 50 -8.84 -6.12 6.62
C ILE A 50 -8.46 -5.02 7.62
N PHE A 51 -8.40 -3.76 7.18
CA PHE A 51 -8.05 -2.66 8.07
C PHE A 51 -9.11 -2.40 9.14
N ASN A 52 -10.37 -2.73 8.87
CA ASN A 52 -11.49 -2.54 9.79
C ASN A 52 -11.64 -3.68 10.81
N GLU A 53 -10.94 -4.80 10.63
CA GLU A 53 -10.98 -5.92 11.55
C GLU A 53 -10.59 -5.47 12.97
N GLY A 54 -11.47 -5.74 13.94
CA GLY A 54 -11.25 -5.39 15.35
C GLY A 54 -11.40 -3.90 15.70
N ARG A 55 -11.82 -3.03 14.77
CA ARG A 55 -12.05 -1.61 15.06
C ARG A 55 -13.46 -1.35 15.58
N GLU A 56 -13.57 -0.59 16.67
CA GLU A 56 -14.87 -0.11 17.18
C GLU A 56 -15.55 0.87 16.19
N LYS A 57 -14.75 1.67 15.48
CA LYS A 57 -15.21 2.61 14.45
C LYS A 57 -14.54 2.30 13.12
N PRO A 58 -15.21 1.59 12.20
CA PRO A 58 -14.65 1.25 10.90
C PRO A 58 -14.43 2.50 10.06
N TYR A 59 -13.44 2.46 9.19
CA TYR A 59 -13.31 3.41 8.10
C TYR A 59 -14.42 3.18 7.08
N GLU A 60 -15.19 4.22 6.80
CA GLU A 60 -16.31 4.18 5.85
C GLU A 60 -15.90 4.63 4.43
N ARG A 61 -14.67 5.11 4.27
CA ARG A 61 -14.08 5.49 2.98
C ARG A 61 -12.55 5.52 3.06
N VAL A 62 -11.90 5.69 1.91
CA VAL A 62 -10.46 5.92 1.81
C VAL A 62 -10.10 7.32 2.32
N TYR A 63 -9.66 7.42 3.58
CA TYR A 63 -9.21 8.67 4.21
C TYR A 63 -7.70 8.86 4.20
N TYR A 64 -6.96 7.76 4.17
CA TYR A 64 -5.51 7.73 4.30
C TYR A 64 -4.91 7.19 3.00
N PRO A 65 -3.68 7.59 2.66
CA PRO A 65 -2.99 6.93 1.57
C PRO A 65 -2.84 5.45 1.90
N THR A 66 -3.32 4.63 0.98
CA THR A 66 -3.19 3.18 1.05
C THR A 66 -2.12 2.75 0.07
N HIS A 67 -1.13 2.03 0.55
CA HIS A 67 -0.06 1.49 -0.26
C HIS A 67 -0.31 0.01 -0.45
N VAL A 68 -0.29 -0.46 -1.69
CA VAL A 68 -0.52 -1.86 -2.03
C VAL A 68 0.76 -2.41 -2.65
N ILE A 69 1.29 -3.46 -2.02
CA ILE A 69 2.49 -4.16 -2.46
C ILE A 69 2.05 -5.50 -3.00
N THR A 70 2.17 -5.70 -4.32
CA THR A 70 1.83 -6.97 -4.96
C THR A 70 3.09 -7.71 -5.38
N LEU A 71 3.23 -8.93 -4.89
CA LEU A 71 4.27 -9.87 -5.26
C LEU A 71 3.68 -10.92 -6.18
N GLU A 72 4.30 -11.07 -7.34
CA GLU A 72 3.97 -12.13 -8.29
C GLU A 72 5.03 -13.21 -8.17
N LYS A 73 4.63 -14.44 -7.85
CA LYS A 73 5.51 -15.60 -7.73
C LYS A 73 4.78 -16.86 -8.17
N ASP A 74 5.42 -17.67 -9.02
CA ASP A 74 4.91 -18.97 -9.47
C ASP A 74 3.48 -18.90 -10.05
N GLY A 75 3.17 -17.81 -10.77
CA GLY A 75 1.84 -17.56 -11.34
C GLY A 75 0.77 -17.13 -10.32
N LYS A 76 1.14 -16.94 -9.05
CA LYS A 76 0.27 -16.42 -7.99
C LYS A 76 0.62 -14.98 -7.66
N SER A 77 -0.39 -14.19 -7.30
CA SER A 77 -0.23 -12.83 -6.79
C SER A 77 -0.58 -12.79 -5.31
N ILE A 78 0.27 -12.14 -4.51
CA ILE A 78 0.03 -11.88 -3.09
C ILE A 78 0.13 -10.37 -2.89
N SER A 79 -0.95 -9.76 -2.41
CA SER A 79 -1.02 -8.32 -2.14
C SER A 79 -1.03 -8.04 -0.64
N LYS A 80 -0.32 -6.99 -0.22
CA LYS A 80 -0.40 -6.43 1.14
C LYS A 80 -0.78 -4.96 1.07
N GLY A 81 -1.84 -4.60 1.77
CA GLY A 81 -2.22 -3.21 2.02
C GLY A 81 -1.52 -2.65 3.26
N VAL A 82 -1.06 -1.41 3.18
CA VAL A 82 -0.44 -0.67 4.30
C VAL A 82 -1.04 0.73 4.34
N LEU A 83 -1.47 1.17 5.53
CA LEU A 83 -1.95 2.54 5.75
C LEU A 83 -0.80 3.44 6.21
N GLY A 84 -0.65 4.60 5.56
CA GLY A 84 0.35 5.59 5.93
C GLY A 84 1.80 5.14 5.69
N PHE A 85 2.75 5.88 6.28
CA PHE A 85 4.18 5.60 6.14
C PHE A 85 4.90 5.54 7.49
N ASN A 86 5.54 4.41 7.75
CA ASN A 86 6.53 4.19 8.81
C ASN A 86 7.66 3.36 8.21
N GLN A 87 8.88 3.89 8.22
CA GLN A 87 10.03 3.28 7.55
C GLN A 87 10.34 1.86 8.04
N GLU A 88 10.28 1.59 9.36
CA GLU A 88 10.60 0.28 9.94
C GLU A 88 9.67 -0.82 9.41
N ASN A 89 8.38 -0.50 9.21
CA ASN A 89 7.40 -1.41 8.63
C ASN A 89 7.75 -1.76 7.18
N TYR A 90 8.19 -0.77 6.38
CA TYR A 90 8.64 -1.05 5.01
C TYR A 90 9.93 -1.83 4.97
N ASP A 91 10.90 -1.50 5.83
CA ASP A 91 12.15 -2.25 5.93
C ASP A 91 11.88 -3.72 6.27
N GLU A 92 10.96 -4.00 7.19
CA GLU A 92 10.53 -5.37 7.51
C GLU A 92 9.87 -6.06 6.32
N ILE A 93 8.94 -5.39 5.63
CA ILE A 93 8.27 -5.91 4.42
C ILE A 93 9.30 -6.27 3.34
N PHE A 94 10.27 -5.40 3.08
CA PHE A 94 11.27 -5.65 2.05
C PHE A 94 12.25 -6.76 2.44
N GLU A 95 12.60 -6.91 3.72
CA GLU A 95 13.38 -8.06 4.19
C GLU A 95 12.59 -9.37 4.12
N GLN A 96 11.28 -9.36 4.41
CA GLN A 96 10.39 -10.51 4.20
C GLN A 96 10.35 -10.94 2.73
N ILE A 97 10.22 -9.98 1.81
CA ILE A 97 10.26 -10.20 0.36
C ILE A 97 11.59 -10.85 -0.06
N LYS A 98 12.71 -10.26 0.38
CA LYS A 98 14.07 -10.71 0.07
C LYS A 98 14.36 -12.12 0.59
N THR A 99 13.82 -12.47 1.75
CA THR A 99 14.03 -13.78 2.39
C THR A 99 13.01 -14.84 1.98
N ASN A 100 12.15 -14.56 0.98
CA ASN A 100 11.05 -15.45 0.55
C ASN A 100 10.07 -15.83 1.67
N LYS A 101 10.00 -15.04 2.74
CA LYS A 101 9.05 -15.21 3.84
C LYS A 101 7.87 -14.30 3.57
N TYR A 102 6.94 -14.73 2.73
CA TYR A 102 5.82 -13.87 2.33
C TYR A 102 4.79 -13.75 3.44
N PHE A 103 4.38 -12.50 3.66
CA PHE A 103 3.37 -11.97 4.59
C PHE A 103 2.60 -13.04 5.39
N LYS A 104 2.89 -13.11 6.71
CA LYS A 104 2.11 -13.88 7.70
C LYS A 104 0.65 -13.43 7.75
#